data_AF-A0A954GM81-F1
#
_entry.id   AF-A0A954GM81-F1
#
_cell.length_a   1.000
_cell.length_b   1.000
_cell.length_c   1.000
_cell.angle_alpha   90.00
_cell.angle_beta   90.00
_cell.angle_gamma   90.00
#
_symmetry.space_group_name_H-M   'P 1'
#
loop_
_entity.id
_entity.type
_entity.pdbx_description
1 polymer ?
#
loop_
_entity_poly.entity_id
_entity_poly.type
_entity_poly.pdbx_seq_one_letter_code
_entity_poly.pdbx_strand_id
1 'polypeptide(L)'
;KEVGDEDIFIPPEEMRDAQTGDEVLVALTKARVSRPGQKRRGRVVEILQRANFNFVGTYFEKEGRGIVHVDGTTFPHPIHVGDPGAKGAQPGEKVVIEMLRFPSHTDDGEAVLVKVLGPQGKPGVDLLTVINQFNLPDEFPEEVLQEARHQADNFDETDLLGRRDLTGETIITIDPVDARD
;
A
#
# COMPACT_ATOMS: atom_id res chain seq x y z
N LYS A 1 6.79 22.06 -20.89
CA LYS A 1 7.82 22.77 -20.11
C LYS A 1 7.76 22.15 -18.73
N GLU A 2 8.69 21.28 -18.38
CA GLU A 2 8.78 20.71 -17.03
C GLU A 2 8.77 21.88 -16.04
N VAL A 3 7.88 21.79 -15.06
CA VAL A 3 7.83 22.76 -13.98
C VAL A 3 9.09 22.48 -13.16
N GLY A 4 10.04 23.42 -13.18
CA GLY A 4 11.25 23.33 -12.36
C GLY A 4 10.92 23.19 -10.87
N ASP A 5 11.94 22.86 -10.08
CA ASP A 5 12.04 22.47 -8.65
C ASP A 5 11.13 23.15 -7.58
N GLU A 6 10.15 23.96 -7.94
CA GLU A 6 9.19 24.57 -7.03
C GLU A 6 7.87 23.78 -6.98
N ASP A 7 7.55 23.29 -5.78
CA ASP A 7 6.26 22.67 -5.47
C ASP A 7 5.06 23.55 -5.85
N ILE A 8 4.03 22.92 -6.42
CA ILE A 8 2.72 23.54 -6.67
C ILE A 8 1.77 23.16 -5.53
N PHE A 9 1.17 24.14 -4.89
CA PHE A 9 0.09 23.91 -3.93
C PHE A 9 -1.24 23.68 -4.67
N ILE A 10 -1.87 22.53 -4.41
CA ILE A 10 -3.23 22.21 -4.88
C ILE A 10 -4.19 22.30 -3.69
N PRO A 11 -5.14 23.24 -3.69
CA PRO A 11 -6.20 23.30 -2.67
C PRO A 11 -7.09 22.06 -2.72
N PRO A 12 -7.64 21.57 -1.59
CA PRO A 12 -8.51 20.38 -1.55
C PRO A 12 -9.65 20.40 -2.57
N GLU A 13 -10.27 21.56 -2.77
CA GLU A 13 -11.37 21.76 -3.73
C GLU A 13 -10.94 21.64 -5.20
N GLU A 14 -9.64 21.73 -5.49
CA GLU A 14 -9.05 21.64 -6.83
C GLU A 14 -8.25 20.34 -7.03
N MET A 15 -8.32 19.39 -6.08
CA MET A 15 -7.65 18.07 -6.17
C MET A 15 -8.43 17.06 -7.01
N ARG A 16 -9.71 17.32 -7.32
CA ARG A 16 -10.64 16.33 -7.87
C ARG A 16 -10.62 15.07 -6.98
N ASP A 17 -10.32 13.91 -7.55
CA ASP A 17 -10.20 12.61 -6.91
C ASP A 17 -8.75 12.08 -6.91
N ALA A 18 -7.76 12.97 -7.06
CA ALA A 18 -6.35 12.62 -7.01
C ALA A 18 -5.93 12.17 -5.61
N GLN A 19 -5.08 11.15 -5.56
CA GLN A 19 -4.54 10.59 -4.33
C GLN A 19 -3.03 10.78 -4.22
N THR A 20 -2.50 10.57 -3.02
CA THR A 20 -1.04 10.60 -2.80
C THR A 20 -0.35 9.56 -3.68
N GLY A 21 0.65 10.02 -4.42
CA GLY A 21 1.43 9.19 -5.36
C GLY A 21 0.93 9.24 -6.79
N ASP A 22 -0.31 9.67 -7.05
CA ASP A 22 -0.84 9.77 -8.41
C ASP A 22 0.00 10.75 -9.25
N GLU A 23 0.25 10.38 -10.51
CA GLU A 23 0.78 11.29 -11.51
C GLU A 23 -0.37 12.08 -12.13
N VAL A 24 -0.28 13.41 -12.09
CA VAL A 24 -1.39 14.29 -12.46
C VAL A 24 -0.96 15.41 -13.42
N LEU A 25 -1.87 15.76 -14.34
CA LEU A 25 -1.77 16.96 -15.14
C LEU A 25 -2.32 18.15 -14.35
N VAL A 26 -1.48 19.15 -14.09
CA VAL A 26 -1.86 20.35 -13.31
C VAL A 26 -1.97 21.57 -14.21
N ALA A 27 -3.11 22.28 -14.12
CA ALA A 27 -3.25 23.62 -14.68
C ALA A 27 -2.88 24.67 -13.61
N LEU A 28 -1.93 25.54 -13.93
CA LEU A 28 -1.52 26.61 -13.04
C LEU A 28 -2.56 27.74 -13.01
N THR A 29 -2.90 28.19 -11.81
CA THR A 29 -3.79 29.33 -11.63
C THR A 29 -3.02 30.64 -11.80
N LYS A 30 -3.65 31.66 -12.38
CA LYS A 30 -3.03 32.98 -12.68
C LYS A 30 -2.81 33.87 -11.44
N ALA A 31 -3.07 33.37 -10.23
CA ALA A 31 -2.92 34.15 -9.01
C ALA A 31 -1.45 34.58 -8.87
N ARG A 32 -1.19 35.89 -8.83
CA ARG A 32 0.15 36.43 -8.56
C ARG A 32 0.62 35.88 -7.21
N VAL A 33 1.79 35.26 -7.20
CA VAL A 33 2.60 35.04 -5.99
C VAL A 33 2.76 36.41 -5.35
N SER A 34 1.96 36.67 -4.31
CA SER A 34 1.78 38.02 -3.77
C SER A 34 2.78 38.31 -2.65
N ARG A 35 3.49 37.27 -2.18
CA ARG A 35 4.51 37.35 -1.14
C ARG A 35 5.68 36.42 -1.45
N PRO A 36 6.93 36.80 -1.08
CA PRO A 36 8.07 35.89 -1.09
C PRO A 36 7.75 34.64 -0.26
N GLY A 37 7.97 33.44 -0.82
CA GLY A 37 7.72 32.15 -0.17
C GLY A 37 6.33 31.54 -0.41
N GLN A 38 5.43 32.21 -1.14
CA GLN A 38 4.13 31.62 -1.50
C GLN A 38 4.27 30.67 -2.70
N LYS A 39 4.00 29.38 -2.48
CA LYS A 39 3.98 28.37 -3.55
C LYS A 39 2.99 28.74 -4.65
N ARG A 40 3.33 28.40 -5.89
CA ARG A 40 2.42 28.55 -7.03
C ARG A 40 1.19 27.69 -6.78
N ARG A 41 0.00 28.18 -7.14
CA ARG A 41 -1.26 27.42 -6.98
C ARG A 41 -1.66 26.79 -8.30
N GLY A 42 -2.16 25.56 -8.24
CA GLY A 42 -2.67 24.85 -9.40
C GLY A 42 -3.98 24.14 -9.09
N ARG A 43 -4.53 23.51 -10.14
CA ARG A 43 -5.63 22.56 -10.03
C ARG A 43 -5.35 21.32 -10.84
N VAL A 44 -5.80 20.16 -10.36
CA VAL A 44 -5.72 18.91 -11.10
C VAL A 44 -6.70 18.97 -12.27
N VAL A 45 -6.20 18.77 -13.48
CA VAL A 45 -7.01 18.68 -14.69
C VAL A 45 -7.36 17.22 -14.94
N GLU A 46 -6.38 16.33 -14.82
CA GLU A 46 -6.48 14.93 -15.18
C GLU A 46 -5.48 14.12 -14.35
N ILE A 47 -5.81 12.86 -14.10
CA ILE A 47 -4.94 11.88 -13.44
C ILE A 47 -4.38 10.99 -14.54
N LEU A 48 -3.08 11.10 -14.78
CA LEU A 48 -2.37 10.41 -15.86
C LEU A 48 -2.07 8.96 -15.48
N GLN A 49 -1.66 8.75 -14.23
CA GLN A 49 -1.36 7.42 -13.69
C GLN A 49 -1.73 7.37 -12.21
N ARG A 50 -2.41 6.29 -11.80
CA ARG A 50 -2.70 6.03 -10.39
C ARG A 50 -1.53 5.34 -9.72
N ALA A 51 -1.20 5.73 -8.50
CA ALA A 51 -0.18 5.04 -7.71
C ALA A 51 -0.70 3.75 -7.07
N ASN A 52 -1.96 3.74 -6.63
CA ASN A 52 -2.53 2.64 -5.87
C ASN A 52 -3.90 2.26 -6.42
N PHE A 53 -4.10 0.96 -6.65
CA PHE A 53 -5.40 0.38 -6.98
C PHE A 53 -5.95 -0.48 -5.86
N ASN A 54 -5.11 -0.87 -4.90
CA ASN A 54 -5.47 -1.76 -3.82
C ASN A 54 -5.71 -0.98 -2.54
N PHE A 55 -6.83 -1.25 -1.88
CA PHE A 55 -7.23 -0.58 -0.65
C PHE A 55 -7.67 -1.59 0.39
N VAL A 56 -7.30 -1.34 1.64
CA VAL A 56 -7.78 -2.12 2.77
C VAL A 56 -9.05 -1.45 3.32
N GLY A 57 -10.02 -2.27 3.68
CA GLY A 57 -11.25 -1.80 4.28
C GLY A 57 -11.99 -2.88 5.05
N THR A 58 -13.20 -2.55 5.49
CA THR A 58 -14.07 -3.47 6.22
C THR A 58 -15.28 -3.80 5.37
N TYR A 59 -15.54 -5.09 5.17
CA TYR A 59 -16.63 -5.58 4.33
C TYR A 59 -17.96 -5.58 5.08
N PHE A 60 -19.04 -5.20 4.39
CA PHE A 60 -20.42 -5.26 4.86
C PHE A 60 -21.37 -5.61 3.72
N GLU A 61 -22.61 -5.93 4.08
CA GLU A 61 -23.70 -6.12 3.14
C GLU A 61 -24.78 -5.06 3.36
N LYS A 62 -25.26 -4.46 2.27
CA LYS A 62 -26.38 -3.52 2.28
C LYS A 62 -27.30 -3.82 1.11
N GLU A 63 -28.59 -4.04 1.39
CA GLU A 63 -29.62 -4.33 0.37
C GLU A 63 -29.24 -5.52 -0.55
N GLY A 64 -28.57 -6.53 0.00
CA GLY A 64 -28.11 -7.71 -0.74
C GLY A 64 -26.89 -7.48 -1.64
N ARG A 65 -26.20 -6.32 -1.50
CA ARG A 65 -24.97 -5.99 -2.22
C ARG A 65 -23.80 -5.89 -1.26
N GLY A 66 -22.63 -6.35 -1.72
CA GLY A 66 -21.37 -6.17 -1.02
C GLY A 66 -20.88 -4.74 -1.11
N ILE A 67 -20.46 -4.20 0.03
CA ILE A 67 -19.81 -2.89 0.11
C ILE A 67 -18.58 -2.98 1.03
N VAL A 68 -17.59 -2.14 0.78
CA VAL A 68 -16.41 -2.02 1.62
C VAL A 68 -16.23 -0.57 2.05
N HIS A 69 -16.15 -0.36 3.36
CA HIS A 69 -15.68 0.91 3.92
C HIS A 69 -14.16 0.89 3.93
N VAL A 70 -13.54 1.62 2.99
CA VAL A 70 -12.09 1.77 2.92
C VAL A 70 -11.57 2.50 4.15
N ASP A 71 -10.47 2.00 4.71
CA ASP A 71 -9.87 2.59 5.90
C ASP A 71 -9.27 3.98 5.60
N GLY A 72 -9.34 4.88 6.58
CA GLY A 72 -8.88 6.26 6.44
C GLY A 72 -9.95 7.19 5.87
N THR A 73 -9.53 8.27 5.21
CA THR A 73 -10.42 9.32 4.68
C THR A 73 -10.37 9.43 3.15
N THR A 74 -9.77 8.44 2.49
CA THR A 74 -9.53 8.43 1.06
C THR A 74 -10.84 8.47 0.26
N PHE A 75 -11.84 7.70 0.71
CA PHE A 75 -13.17 7.67 0.11
C PHE A 75 -14.24 7.98 1.17
N PRO A 76 -15.09 9.00 0.96
CA PRO A 76 -16.11 9.39 1.94
C PRO A 76 -17.30 8.43 1.98
N HIS A 77 -17.53 7.66 0.91
CA HIS A 77 -18.61 6.68 0.78
C HIS A 77 -18.01 5.28 0.59
N PRO A 78 -18.70 4.22 1.06
CA PRO A 78 -18.26 2.86 0.82
C PRO A 78 -18.29 2.48 -0.66
N ILE A 79 -17.35 1.63 -1.06
CA ILE A 79 -17.19 1.17 -2.44
C ILE A 79 -17.99 -0.09 -2.65
N HIS A 80 -18.73 -0.17 -3.76
CA HIS A 80 -19.43 -1.38 -4.15
C HIS A 80 -18.42 -2.45 -4.60
N VAL A 81 -18.63 -3.68 -4.12
CA VAL A 81 -17.73 -4.79 -4.45
C VAL A 81 -18.53 -5.92 -5.10
N GLY A 82 -18.09 -6.28 -6.30
CA GLY A 82 -18.61 -7.45 -7.02
C GLY A 82 -18.17 -8.76 -6.37
N ASP A 83 -19.04 -9.78 -6.46
CA ASP A 83 -18.76 -11.17 -6.09
C ASP A 83 -18.08 -11.43 -4.72
N PRO A 84 -18.44 -10.73 -3.62
CA PRO A 84 -17.79 -10.93 -2.33
C PRO A 84 -17.95 -12.37 -1.80
N GLY A 85 -19.06 -13.03 -2.13
CA GLY A 85 -19.33 -14.43 -1.76
C GLY A 85 -18.37 -15.42 -2.41
N ALA A 86 -17.78 -15.11 -3.57
CA ALA A 86 -16.80 -15.99 -4.23
C ALA A 86 -15.50 -16.14 -3.41
N LYS A 87 -15.20 -15.16 -2.54
CA LYS A 87 -14.04 -15.16 -1.64
C LYS A 87 -14.41 -15.54 -0.21
N GLY A 88 -15.67 -15.88 0.05
CA GLY A 88 -16.15 -16.27 1.38
C GLY A 88 -16.15 -15.17 2.42
N ALA A 89 -16.04 -13.90 2.02
CA ALA A 89 -15.97 -12.76 2.94
C ALA A 89 -17.23 -12.66 3.80
N GLN A 90 -17.04 -12.42 5.10
CA GLN A 90 -18.12 -12.23 6.06
C GLN A 90 -18.20 -10.76 6.50
N PRO A 91 -19.41 -10.21 6.72
CA PRO A 91 -19.56 -8.85 7.24
C PRO A 91 -18.74 -8.62 8.52
N GLY A 92 -18.00 -7.50 8.58
CA GLY A 92 -17.10 -7.16 9.68
C GLY A 92 -15.65 -7.65 9.51
N GLU A 93 -15.34 -8.37 8.42
CA GLU A 93 -13.96 -8.74 8.12
C GLU A 93 -13.19 -7.61 7.42
N LYS A 94 -11.89 -7.56 7.73
CA LYS A 94 -10.91 -6.78 6.97
C LYS A 94 -10.63 -7.48 5.66
N VAL A 95 -10.65 -6.70 4.59
CA VAL A 95 -10.48 -7.18 3.22
C VAL A 95 -9.60 -6.22 2.44
N VAL A 96 -8.98 -6.75 1.39
CA VAL A 96 -8.30 -5.96 0.36
C VAL A 96 -9.20 -5.95 -0.87
N ILE A 97 -9.46 -4.77 -1.39
CA ILE A 97 -10.18 -4.55 -2.65
C ILE A 97 -9.24 -3.97 -3.69
N GLU A 98 -9.46 -4.31 -4.95
CA GLU A 98 -8.82 -3.67 -6.10
C GLU A 98 -9.86 -2.84 -6.85
N MET A 99 -9.58 -1.56 -7.05
CA MET A 99 -10.47 -0.62 -7.72
C MET A 99 -10.54 -0.93 -9.22
N LEU A 100 -11.73 -1.26 -9.71
CA LEU A 100 -12.02 -1.32 -11.14
C LEU A 100 -12.36 0.07 -11.69
N ARG A 101 -13.11 0.85 -10.90
CA ARG A 101 -13.53 2.21 -11.23
C ARG A 101 -13.51 3.07 -9.98
N PHE A 102 -12.75 4.17 -10.01
CA PHE A 102 -12.70 5.11 -8.90
C PHE A 102 -13.99 5.93 -8.78
N PRO A 103 -14.39 6.32 -7.56
CA PRO A 103 -15.55 7.19 -7.34
C PRO A 103 -15.39 8.53 -8.06
N SER A 104 -16.50 9.08 -8.52
CA SER A 104 -16.60 10.39 -9.15
C SER A 104 -17.87 11.12 -8.69
N HIS A 105 -18.10 12.34 -9.19
CA HIS A 105 -19.33 13.09 -8.86
C HIS A 105 -20.63 12.41 -9.31
N THR A 106 -20.55 11.45 -10.24
CA THR A 106 -21.72 10.78 -10.82
C THR A 106 -21.76 9.28 -10.53
N ASP A 107 -20.74 8.74 -9.87
CA ASP A 107 -20.56 7.29 -9.72
C ASP A 107 -19.86 6.98 -8.40
N ASP A 108 -20.39 6.04 -7.62
CA ASP A 108 -19.87 5.68 -6.31
C ASP A 108 -18.61 4.78 -6.37
N GLY A 109 -18.20 4.37 -7.58
CA GLY A 109 -17.05 3.50 -7.80
C GLY A 109 -17.39 2.01 -7.69
N GLU A 110 -16.47 1.19 -8.18
CA GLU A 110 -16.61 -0.26 -8.22
C GLU A 110 -15.26 -0.93 -8.02
N ALA A 111 -15.26 -2.02 -7.26
CA ALA A 111 -14.07 -2.78 -6.94
C ALA A 111 -14.36 -4.29 -6.91
N VAL A 112 -13.28 -5.08 -6.85
CA VAL A 112 -13.35 -6.51 -6.63
C VAL A 112 -12.61 -6.88 -5.35
N LEU A 113 -13.13 -7.87 -4.63
CA LEU A 113 -12.47 -8.38 -3.43
C LEU A 113 -11.33 -9.30 -3.84
N VAL A 114 -10.09 -8.94 -3.50
CA VAL A 114 -8.92 -9.73 -3.87
C VAL A 114 -8.47 -10.66 -2.73
N LYS A 115 -8.55 -10.21 -1.47
CA LYS A 115 -8.07 -10.94 -0.29
C LYS A 115 -8.97 -10.68 0.92
N VAL A 116 -9.29 -11.73 1.69
CA VAL A 116 -9.88 -11.62 3.03
C VAL A 116 -8.74 -11.73 4.04
N LEU A 117 -8.58 -10.72 4.88
CA LEU A 117 -7.55 -10.68 5.92
C LEU A 117 -8.05 -11.31 7.23
N GLY A 118 -9.36 -11.24 7.48
CA GLY A 118 -10.05 -11.87 8.60
C GLY A 118 -10.79 -10.88 9.51
N PRO A 119 -11.27 -11.32 10.67
CA PRO A 119 -12.13 -10.50 11.53
C PRO A 119 -11.43 -9.23 12.03
N GLN A 120 -12.12 -8.08 11.93
CA GLN A 120 -11.61 -6.83 12.47
C GLN A 120 -11.29 -6.96 13.97
N GLY A 121 -10.13 -6.47 14.39
CA GLY A 121 -9.68 -6.48 15.78
C GLY A 121 -9.08 -7.80 16.26
N LYS A 122 -9.01 -8.83 15.42
CA LYS A 122 -8.31 -10.07 15.73
C LYS A 122 -6.77 -9.84 15.69
N PRO A 123 -6.01 -10.32 16.68
CA PRO A 123 -4.54 -10.25 16.63
C PRO A 123 -3.97 -10.87 15.36
N GLY A 124 -3.03 -10.19 14.72
CA GLY A 124 -2.42 -10.58 13.45
C GLY A 124 -3.13 -10.01 12.21
N VAL A 125 -4.43 -9.73 12.29
CA VAL A 125 -5.17 -9.07 11.19
C VAL A 125 -4.78 -7.59 11.10
N ASP A 126 -4.47 -6.96 12.23
CA ASP A 126 -3.92 -5.62 12.32
C ASP A 126 -2.58 -5.50 11.58
N LEU A 127 -1.66 -6.45 11.79
CA LEU A 127 -0.40 -6.51 11.07
C LEU A 127 -0.63 -6.67 9.56
N LEU A 128 -1.47 -7.63 9.15
CA LEU A 128 -1.80 -7.86 7.75
C LEU A 128 -2.46 -6.63 7.10
N THR A 129 -3.30 -5.90 7.83
CA THR A 129 -3.94 -4.66 7.38
C THR A 129 -2.85 -3.62 7.05
N VAL A 130 -1.89 -3.41 7.96
CA VAL A 130 -0.80 -2.46 7.74
C VAL A 130 0.06 -2.87 6.54
N ILE A 131 0.47 -4.14 6.46
CA ILE A 131 1.25 -4.67 5.33
C ILE A 131 0.56 -4.35 4.00
N ASN A 132 -0.73 -4.65 3.89
CA ASN A 132 -1.47 -4.45 2.64
C ASN A 132 -1.80 -2.97 2.38
N GLN A 133 -2.05 -2.17 3.42
CA GLN A 133 -2.35 -0.73 3.27
C GLN A 133 -1.16 0.06 2.72
N PHE A 134 0.06 -0.32 3.12
CA PHE A 134 1.29 0.30 2.63
C PHE A 134 1.92 -0.46 1.45
N ASN A 135 1.21 -1.46 0.91
CA ASN A 135 1.67 -2.32 -0.18
C ASN A 135 3.09 -2.87 0.07
N LEU A 136 3.36 -3.28 1.31
CA LEU A 136 4.63 -3.86 1.71
C LEU A 136 4.73 -5.28 1.12
N PRO A 137 5.85 -5.65 0.48
CA PRO A 137 6.07 -7.02 0.05
C PRO A 137 6.01 -7.98 1.25
N ASP A 138 5.09 -8.93 1.22
CA ASP A 138 4.93 -9.96 2.25
C ASP A 138 5.47 -11.34 1.82
N GLU A 139 5.79 -11.50 0.54
CA GLU A 139 6.33 -12.74 -0.03
C GLU A 139 7.67 -12.49 -0.72
N PHE A 140 8.63 -13.39 -0.47
CA PHE A 140 9.86 -13.42 -1.24
C PHE A 140 9.62 -14.09 -2.60
N PRO A 141 10.21 -13.60 -3.69
CA PRO A 141 10.16 -14.28 -4.98
C PRO A 141 10.68 -15.71 -4.86
N GLU A 142 10.05 -16.65 -5.56
CA GLU A 142 10.41 -18.07 -5.48
C GLU A 142 11.89 -18.32 -5.86
N GLU A 143 12.42 -17.57 -6.83
CA GLU A 143 13.83 -17.62 -7.22
C GLU A 143 14.78 -17.27 -6.05
N VAL A 144 14.41 -16.28 -5.22
CA VAL A 144 15.18 -15.88 -4.04
C VAL A 144 15.13 -16.97 -2.97
N LEU A 145 13.97 -17.59 -2.77
CA LEU A 145 13.82 -18.72 -1.83
C LEU A 145 14.62 -19.94 -2.28
N GLN A 146 14.64 -20.23 -3.58
CA GLN A 146 15.41 -21.34 -4.14
C GLN A 146 16.91 -21.11 -3.98
N GLU A 147 17.40 -19.91 -4.27
CA GLU A 147 18.80 -19.56 -4.07
C GLU A 147 19.19 -19.69 -2.59
N ALA A 148 18.36 -19.17 -1.67
CA ALA A 148 18.62 -19.28 -0.23
C ALA A 148 18.70 -20.74 0.24
N ARG A 149 17.80 -21.61 -0.23
CA ARG A 149 17.84 -23.05 0.06
C ARG A 149 19.09 -23.70 -0.50
N HIS A 150 19.46 -23.38 -1.74
CA HIS A 150 20.65 -23.92 -2.39
C HIS A 150 21.94 -23.50 -1.66
N GLN A 151 22.03 -22.25 -1.20
CA GLN A 151 23.17 -21.79 -0.39
C GLN A 151 23.23 -22.49 0.97
N ALA A 152 22.08 -22.71 1.61
CA ALA A 152 22.03 -23.46 2.86
C ALA A 152 22.45 -24.94 2.67
N ASP A 153 22.01 -25.58 1.59
CA ASP A 153 22.36 -26.97 1.27
C ASP A 153 23.85 -27.13 0.93
N ASN A 154 24.47 -26.11 0.34
CA ASN A 154 25.89 -26.10 0.00
C ASN A 154 26.80 -25.61 1.13
N PHE A 155 26.23 -25.23 2.29
CA PHE A 155 27.02 -24.74 3.40
C PHE A 155 27.86 -25.87 4.00
N ASP A 156 29.18 -25.71 3.96
CA ASP A 156 30.16 -26.59 4.60
C ASP A 156 30.93 -25.80 5.64
N GLU A 157 30.72 -26.11 6.91
CA GLU A 157 31.42 -25.47 8.04
C GLU A 157 32.93 -25.71 8.03
N THR A 158 33.40 -26.72 7.29
CA THR A 158 34.81 -27.08 7.17
C THR A 158 35.50 -26.37 6.00
N ASP A 159 34.75 -25.74 5.09
CA ASP A 159 35.30 -24.95 4.00
C ASP A 159 35.76 -23.56 4.49
N LEU A 160 37.02 -23.51 4.94
CA LEU A 160 37.69 -22.29 5.37
C LEU A 160 38.55 -21.67 4.26
N LEU A 161 38.37 -22.07 2.99
CA LEU A 161 39.23 -21.60 1.90
C LEU A 161 39.18 -20.06 1.81
N GLY A 162 40.36 -19.43 1.94
CA GLY A 162 40.48 -17.97 1.91
C GLY A 162 39.99 -17.24 3.16
N ARG A 163 39.64 -17.96 4.24
CA ARG A 163 39.21 -17.39 5.52
C ARG A 163 40.31 -17.53 6.59
N ARG A 164 40.32 -16.60 7.53
CA ARG A 164 41.11 -16.74 8.77
C ARG A 164 40.26 -17.52 9.78
N ASP A 165 40.78 -18.63 10.26
CA ASP A 165 40.12 -19.42 11.30
C ASP A 165 40.26 -18.72 12.67
N LEU A 166 39.11 -18.42 13.30
CA LEU A 166 38.97 -17.87 14.65
C LEU A 166 38.07 -18.75 15.53
N THR A 167 37.76 -19.97 15.11
CA THR A 167 36.85 -20.88 15.84
C THR A 167 37.37 -21.29 17.22
N GLY A 168 38.68 -21.15 17.46
CA GLY A 168 39.32 -21.36 18.77
C GLY A 168 39.32 -20.13 19.70
N GLU A 169 38.88 -18.96 19.23
CA GLU A 169 38.83 -17.73 20.02
C GLU A 169 37.49 -17.59 20.75
N THR A 170 37.51 -17.00 21.94
CA THR A 170 36.28 -16.70 22.68
C THR A 170 35.62 -15.43 22.10
N ILE A 171 34.53 -15.62 21.37
CA ILE A 171 33.69 -14.54 20.82
C ILE A 171 32.29 -14.66 21.44
N ILE A 172 31.74 -13.54 21.92
CA ILE A 172 30.45 -13.47 22.61
C ILE A 172 29.55 -12.46 21.89
N THR A 173 28.31 -12.83 21.60
CA THR A 173 27.24 -11.91 21.20
C THR A 173 26.30 -11.65 22.39
N ILE A 174 25.73 -10.45 22.48
CA ILE A 174 24.82 -10.05 23.56
C ILE A 174 23.60 -9.42 22.92
N ASP A 175 22.55 -10.22 22.80
CA ASP A 175 21.35 -9.88 22.06
C ASP A 175 20.09 -9.95 22.95
N PRO A 176 19.01 -9.26 22.57
CA PRO A 176 17.69 -9.48 23.17
C PRO A 176 17.25 -10.95 23.09
N VAL A 177 16.44 -11.38 24.06
CA VAL A 177 15.96 -12.79 24.17
C VAL A 177 15.16 -13.26 22.95
N ASP A 178 14.56 -12.32 22.24
CA ASP A 178 13.71 -12.49 21.07
C ASP A 178 14.45 -12.32 19.74
N ALA A 179 15.73 -11.95 19.73
CA ALA A 179 16.55 -11.92 18.52
C ALA A 179 16.72 -13.35 17.95
N ARG A 180 16.64 -13.44 16.62
CA ARG A 180 16.69 -14.71 15.86
C ARG A 180 17.42 -14.55 14.51
N ASP A 181 17.85 -13.33 14.23
CA ASP A 181 18.61 -12.93 13.05
C ASP A 181 20.10 -13.27 13.17
#